data_AF-A0A843TV59-F1
#
_entry.id   AF-A0A843TV59-F1
#
_cell.length_a   1.000
_cell.length_b   1.000
_cell.length_c   1.000
_cell.angle_alpha   90.00
_cell.angle_beta   90.00
_cell.angle_gamma   90.00
#
_symmetry.space_group_name_H-M   'P 1'
#
loop_
_entity.id
_entity.type
_entity.pdbx_description
1 polymer ?
#
loop_
_entity_poly.entity_id
_entity_poly.type
_entity_poly.pdbx_seq_one_letter_code
_entity_poly.pdbx_strand_id
1 'polypeptide(L)' 'MTWMDYDPVWMRRDYWESLCHCWATRPWQERSQAAKRNRTAHPEKNVHSSGSVSYATHNQNW' A
#
# COMPACT_ATOMS: atom_id res chain seq x y z
N MET A 1 -16.08 -13.32 -6.31
CA MET A 1 -15.93 -11.87 -6.50
C MET A 1 -14.45 -11.61 -6.68
N THR A 2 -14.01 -11.47 -7.92
CA THR A 2 -12.62 -11.16 -8.24
C THR A 2 -12.43 -9.66 -8.07
N TRP A 3 -11.20 -9.20 -7.77
CA TRP A 3 -10.90 -7.77 -7.60
C TRP A 3 -11.24 -6.95 -8.86
N MET A 4 -11.36 -7.61 -10.02
CA MET A 4 -11.80 -7.02 -11.28
C MET A 4 -13.30 -6.69 -11.32
N ASP A 5 -14.12 -7.31 -10.46
CA ASP A 5 -15.57 -7.09 -10.39
C ASP A 5 -15.95 -5.89 -9.49
N TYR A 6 -14.96 -5.31 -8.79
CA TYR A 6 -15.16 -4.14 -7.94
C TYR A 6 -14.85 -2.88 -8.73
N ASP A 7 -15.83 -2.02 -9.01
CA ASP A 7 -15.63 -0.74 -9.70
C ASP A 7 -15.74 0.40 -8.68
N PRO A 8 -14.63 1.00 -8.23
CA PRO A 8 -14.68 2.07 -7.26
C PRO A 8 -15.31 3.32 -7.89
N VAL A 9 -16.43 3.80 -7.33
CA VAL A 9 -17.17 4.99 -7.85
C VAL A 9 -16.29 6.25 -7.98
N TRP A 10 -15.23 6.34 -7.19
CA TRP A 10 -14.32 7.49 -7.14
C TRP A 10 -13.11 7.37 -8.11
N MET A 11 -12.94 6.23 -8.79
CA MET A 11 -11.87 6.02 -9.77
C MET A 11 -12.47 5.77 -11.14
N ARG A 12 -11.84 6.27 -12.20
CA ARG A 12 -12.27 5.87 -13.54
C ARG A 12 -11.95 4.40 -13.76
N ARG A 13 -12.93 3.69 -14.32
CA ARG A 13 -12.87 2.26 -14.58
C ARG A 13 -11.65 1.82 -15.40
N ASP A 14 -11.24 2.60 -16.39
CA ASP A 14 -10.09 2.29 -17.26
C ASP A 14 -8.74 2.29 -16.50
N TYR A 15 -8.59 3.22 -15.55
CA TYR A 15 -7.43 3.21 -14.65
C TYR A 15 -7.49 2.03 -13.68
N TRP A 16 -8.67 1.72 -13.14
CA TRP A 16 -8.84 0.57 -12.24
C TRP A 16 -8.52 -0.75 -12.93
N GLU A 17 -9.04 -0.98 -14.13
CA GLU A 17 -8.77 -2.17 -14.93
C GLU A 17 -7.26 -2.29 -15.25
N SER A 18 -6.63 -1.19 -15.64
CA SER A 18 -5.18 -1.15 -15.91
C SER A 18 -4.34 -1.51 -14.68
N LEU A 19 -4.72 -1.02 -13.49
CA LEU A 19 -4.07 -1.38 -12.23
C LEU A 19 -4.29 -2.86 -11.89
N CYS A 20 -5.51 -3.36 -12.06
CA CYS A 20 -5.83 -4.77 -11.86
C CYS A 20 -4.98 -5.68 -12.77
N HIS A 21 -4.79 -5.31 -14.04
CA HIS A 21 -3.91 -6.05 -14.95
C HIS A 21 -2.46 -6.04 -14.49
N CYS A 22 -1.94 -4.88 -14.06
CA CYS A 22 -0.60 -4.77 -13.52
C CYS A 22 -0.41 -5.65 -12.27
N TRP A 23 -1.38 -5.64 -11.37
CA TRP A 23 -1.35 -6.44 -10.15
C TRP A 23 -1.50 -7.94 -10.37
N ALA A 24 -2.19 -8.33 -11.45
CA ALA A 24 -2.30 -9.73 -11.86
C ALA A 24 -0.98 -10.30 -12.41
N THR A 25 -0.01 -9.47 -12.75
CA THR A 25 1.28 -9.95 -13.26
C THR A 25 2.06 -10.72 -12.19
N ARG A 26 2.70 -11.82 -12.61
CA ARG A 26 3.52 -12.66 -11.72
C ARG A 26 4.61 -11.88 -10.97
N PRO A 27 5.38 -10.97 -11.61
CA PRO A 27 6.38 -10.17 -10.89
C PRO A 27 5.78 -9.33 -9.77
N TRP A 28 4.58 -8.78 -9.98
CA TRP A 28 3.91 -8.00 -8.95
C TRP A 28 3.45 -8.86 -7.77
N GLN A 29 2.88 -10.03 -8.06
CA GLN A 29 2.47 -10.98 -7.03
C GLN A 29 3.67 -11.45 -6.18
N GLU A 30 4.80 -11.76 -6.81
CA GLU A 30 6.03 -12.16 -6.11
C GLU A 30 6.54 -11.06 -5.17
N ARG A 31 6.58 -9.80 -5.64
CA ARG A 31 6.95 -8.64 -4.80
C ARG A 31 5.98 -8.43 -3.65
N SER A 32 4.68 -8.53 -3.92
CA SER A 32 3.63 -8.38 -2.90
C SER A 32 3.75 -9.43 -1.80
N GLN A 33 3.98 -10.69 -2.17
CA GLN A 33 4.19 -11.78 -1.21
C GLN A 33 5.50 -11.61 -0.41
N ALA A 34 6.58 -11.18 -1.06
CA ALA A 34 7.84 -10.89 -0.38
C ALA A 34 7.66 -9.76 0.65
N ALA A 35 6.98 -8.68 0.29
CA ALA A 35 6.67 -7.57 1.19
C ALA A 35 5.78 -8.02 2.37
N LYS A 36 4.76 -8.86 2.09
CA LYS A 36 3.89 -9.43 3.13
C LYS A 36 4.69 -10.27 4.13
N ARG A 37 5.54 -11.18 3.62
CA ARG A 37 6.42 -12.02 4.45
C ARG A 37 7.36 -11.17 5.30
N ASN A 38 7.94 -10.11 4.73
CA ASN A 38 8.82 -9.20 5.46
C ASN A 38 8.07 -8.50 6.61
N ARG A 39 6.85 -8.00 6.37
CA ARG A 39 6.01 -7.40 7.43
C ARG A 39 5.64 -8.39 8.53
N THR A 40 5.34 -9.64 8.17
CA THR A 40 5.03 -10.69 9.15
C THR A 40 6.26 -11.11 9.96
N ALA A 41 7.45 -11.13 9.35
CA ALA A 41 8.70 -11.49 10.01
C ALA A 41 9.24 -10.39 10.94
N HIS A 42 8.84 -9.14 10.71
CA HIS A 42 9.25 -7.98 11.51
C HIS A 42 8.03 -7.21 12.06
N PRO A 43 7.24 -7.81 12.96
CA PRO A 43 6.08 -7.16 13.56
C PRO A 43 6.45 -5.86 14.28
N GLU A 44 7.66 -5.77 14.84
CA GLU A 44 8.20 -4.57 15.50
C GLU A 44 8.42 -3.39 14.53
N LYS A 45 8.67 -3.66 13.24
CA LYS A 45 8.81 -2.63 12.18
C LYS A 45 7.47 -2.26 11.55
N ASN A 46 6.42 -3.01 11.88
CA ASN A 46 5.06 -2.76 11.44
C ASN A 46 4.30 -1.84 12.42
N VAL A 47 4.92 -1.49 13.55
CA VAL A 47 4.52 -0.35 14.36
C VAL A 47 4.65 0.87 13.45
N HIS A 48 3.52 1.53 13.17
CA HIS A 48 3.53 2.88 12.64
C HIS A 48 4.18 3.74 13.73
N SER A 49 5.51 3.81 13.76
CA SER A 49 6.18 4.87 14.46
C SER A 49 5.61 6.12 13.81
N SER A 50 4.89 6.93 14.58
CA SER A 50 4.35 8.24 14.18
C SER A 50 5.47 9.23 13.81
N GLY A 51 6.52 8.78 13.12
CA GLY A 51 7.65 9.53 12.59
C GLY A 51 7.28 10.45 11.43
N SER A 52 5.98 10.71 11.23
CA SER A 52 5.58 12.04 10.77
C SER A 52 5.60 12.95 12.00
N VAL A 53 6.77 13.50 12.34
CA VAL A 53 6.83 14.64 13.26
C VAL A 53 5.90 15.68 12.66
N SER A 54 4.79 15.96 13.33
CA SER A 54 3.87 17.00 12.86
C SER A 54 4.65 18.31 12.73
N TYR A 55 4.36 19.14 11.73
CA TYR A 55 5.04 20.44 11.54
C TYR A 55 5.02 21.28 12.85
N ALA A 56 3.95 21.15 13.63
CA ALA A 56 3.80 21.77 14.94
C ALA A 56 4.87 21.30 15.95
N THR A 57 5.22 20.01 15.95
CA THR A 57 6.28 19.46 16.81
C THR A 57 7.68 19.88 16.35
N HIS A 58 7.91 20.06 15.04
CA HIS A 58 9.18 20.60 14.52
C HIS A 58 9.40 22.06 14.95
N ASN A 59 8.33 22.87 14.99
CA ASN A 59 8.43 24.32 15.27
C ASN A 59 8.57 24.68 16.77
N GLN A 60 8.47 23.70 17.68
CA GLN A 60 8.71 23.91 19.12
C GLN A 60 10.17 23.66 19.55
N ASN A 61 10.98 23.06 18.69
CA ASN A 61 12.38 22.72 18.97
C ASN A 61 13.39 23.65 18.28
N TRP A 62 12.92 24.80 17.76
CA TRP A 62 13.72 25.92 17.27
C TRP A 62 13.37 27.17 18.08
#